data_AF-A0A099LXV6-F1
#
_entry.id   AF-A0A099LXV6-F1
#
_cell.length_a   1.000
_cell.length_b   1.000
_cell.length_c   1.000
_cell.angle_alpha   90.00
_cell.angle_beta   90.00
_cell.angle_gamma   90.00
#
_symmetry.space_group_name_H-M   'P 1'
#
loop_
_entity.id
_entity.type
_entity.pdbx_description
1 polymer ?
#
loop_
_entity_poly.entity_id
_entity_poly.type
_entity_poly.pdbx_seq_one_letter_code
_entity_poly.pdbx_strand_id
1 'polypeptide(L)'
;MKVSNPLTIVAIFAGVAEAFATGALVLLPLEIQQNFVYFVMFFPLLIVVTFFGILVKKPQVLYAPSDYSDEKNFIVANGIEKVLSAKTEEVVESIKRDAPELNSSTIESLRHSLKNSFKTAAEDSFEQLILDYLKEHPNNAYTATGIGHILSISFRVVADTLLKLESQGLVVRGVEKDTNITLWQIKI
;
A
#
# COMPACT_ATOMS: atom_id res chain seq x y z
N MET A 1 10.86 -5.04 16.86
CA MET A 1 10.18 -3.76 16.58
C MET A 1 10.14 -3.59 15.07
N LYS A 2 8.95 -3.43 14.47
CA LYS A 2 8.80 -3.28 13.02
C LYS A 2 9.30 -1.87 12.66
N VAL A 3 10.51 -1.77 12.10
CA VAL A 3 11.08 -0.49 11.63
C VAL A 3 10.50 -0.19 10.25
N SER A 4 9.18 0.02 10.17
CA SER A 4 8.48 0.25 8.89
C SER A 4 8.15 1.71 8.65
N ASN A 5 8.26 2.57 9.66
CA ASN A 5 7.93 3.99 9.51
C ASN A 5 9.19 4.79 9.10
N PRO A 6 9.19 5.43 7.92
CA PRO A 6 10.30 6.28 7.45
C PRO A 6 10.71 7.35 8.45
N LEU A 7 9.74 7.88 9.22
CA LEU A 7 10.00 8.87 10.25
C LEU A 7 10.90 8.31 11.37
N THR A 8 10.70 7.05 11.73
CA THR A 8 11.52 6.36 12.74
C THR A 8 12.94 6.14 12.23
N ILE A 9 13.11 5.81 10.94
CA ILE A 9 14.44 5.64 10.33
C ILE A 9 15.20 6.97 10.37
N VAL A 10 14.55 8.07 9.97
CA VAL A 10 15.14 9.42 10.04
C VAL A 10 15.49 9.80 11.47
N ALA A 11 14.61 9.53 12.44
CA ALA A 11 14.87 9.81 13.86
C ALA A 11 16.07 9.04 14.41
N ILE A 12 16.18 7.74 14.12
CA ILE A 12 17.32 6.92 14.52
C ILE A 12 18.61 7.44 13.88
N PHE A 13 18.57 7.74 12.58
CA PHE A 13 19.74 8.23 11.87
C PHE A 13 20.22 9.59 12.40
N ALA A 14 19.29 10.50 12.69
CA ALA A 14 19.59 11.79 13.30
C ALA A 14 20.25 11.63 14.68
N GLY A 15 19.70 10.77 15.55
CA GLY A 15 20.27 10.53 16.88
C GLY A 15 21.66 9.90 16.84
N VAL A 16 21.88 8.94 15.93
CA VAL A 16 23.20 8.32 15.74
C VAL A 16 24.20 9.33 15.17
N ALA A 17 23.79 10.15 14.20
CA ALA A 17 24.63 11.19 13.63
C ALA A 17 25.04 12.25 14.67
N GLU A 18 24.11 12.66 15.54
CA GLU A 18 24.37 13.59 16.64
C GLU A 18 25.34 13.01 17.67
N ALA A 19 25.18 11.73 18.03
CA ALA A 19 26.09 11.05 18.96
C ALA A 19 27.52 10.99 18.40
N PHE A 20 27.68 10.63 17.12
CA PHE A 20 28.99 10.61 16.46
C PHE A 20 29.57 12.02 16.29
N ALA A 21 28.73 13.01 15.97
CA ALA A 21 29.15 14.40 15.86
C ALA A 21 29.68 14.92 17.20
N THR A 22 29.00 14.61 18.30
CA THR A 22 29.43 14.99 19.65
C THR A 22 30.78 14.35 20.00
N GLY A 23 30.97 13.07 19.67
CA GLY A 23 32.25 12.39 19.84
C GLY A 23 33.37 13.04 19.00
N ALA A 24 33.12 13.30 17.72
CA ALA A 24 34.08 13.93 16.82
C ALA A 24 34.43 15.36 17.24
N LEU A 25 33.47 16.12 17.79
CA LEU A 25 33.65 17.50 18.22
C LEU A 25 34.73 17.66 19.29
N VAL A 26 34.87 16.67 20.19
CA VAL A 26 35.88 16.67 21.27
C VAL A 26 37.29 16.42 20.74
N LEU A 27 37.41 15.72 19.61
CA LEU A 27 38.68 15.34 19.00
C LEU A 27 39.18 16.36 17.96
N LEU A 28 38.36 17.35 17.60
CA LEU A 28 38.67 18.31 16.55
C LEU A 28 39.51 19.50 17.05
N PRO A 29 40.48 19.98 16.26
CA PRO A 29 41.18 21.23 16.51
C PRO A 29 40.23 22.44 16.50
N LEU A 30 40.55 23.46 17.30
CA LEU A 30 39.73 24.66 17.48
C LEU A 30 39.45 25.40 16.16
N GLU A 31 40.38 25.35 15.20
CA GLU A 31 40.23 26.08 13.93
C GLU A 31 39.09 25.53 13.06
N ILE A 32 38.78 24.22 13.17
CA ILE A 32 37.77 23.55 12.35
C ILE A 32 36.47 23.32 13.15
N GLN A 33 36.56 23.34 14.48
CA GLN A 33 35.45 23.07 15.39
C GLN A 33 34.22 23.94 15.10
N GLN A 34 34.42 25.24 14.84
CA GLN A 34 33.32 26.15 14.51
C GLN A 34 32.58 25.75 13.22
N ASN A 35 33.32 25.44 12.15
CA ASN A 35 32.73 25.02 10.87
C ASN A 35 31.99 23.69 11.03
N PHE A 36 32.55 22.78 11.82
CA PHE A 36 31.93 21.50 12.12
C PHE A 36 30.61 21.66 12.89
N VAL A 37 30.53 22.55 13.88
CA VAL A 37 29.29 22.82 14.61
C VAL A 37 28.17 23.32 13.68
N TYR A 38 28.48 24.22 12.74
CA TYR A 38 27.49 24.66 11.74
C TYR A 38 27.00 23.50 10.85
N PHE A 39 27.91 22.61 10.43
CA PHE A 39 27.54 21.42 9.67
C PHE A 39 26.61 20.50 10.48
N VAL A 40 26.96 20.22 11.75
CA VAL A 40 26.18 19.34 12.64
C VAL A 40 24.79 19.88 12.93
N MET A 41 24.60 21.20 13.00
CA MET A 41 23.26 21.80 13.15
C MET A 41 22.47 21.79 11.84
N PHE A 42 23.12 22.15 10.73
CA PHE A 42 22.42 22.36 9.45
C PHE A 42 22.04 21.05 8.77
N PHE A 43 22.87 20.02 8.89
CA PHE A 43 22.66 18.73 8.22
C PHE A 43 21.38 18.00 8.68
N PRO A 44 21.11 17.82 9.99
CA PRO A 44 19.85 17.23 10.45
C PRO A 44 18.63 18.06 10.06
N LEU A 45 18.74 19.39 10.14
CA LEU A 45 17.67 20.30 9.71
C LEU A 45 17.33 20.09 8.23
N LEU A 46 18.35 20.00 7.37
CA LEU A 46 18.16 19.77 5.93
C LEU A 46 17.46 18.44 5.68
N ILE A 47 17.85 17.36 6.36
CA ILE A 47 17.19 16.05 6.25
C ILE A 47 15.71 16.16 6.64
N VAL A 48 15.40 16.79 7.77
CA VAL A 48 14.02 16.96 8.25
C VAL A 48 13.19 17.78 7.27
N VAL A 49 13.71 18.92 6.80
CA VAL A 49 13.02 19.78 5.82
C VAL A 49 12.80 19.04 4.50
N THR A 50 13.80 18.31 4.02
CA THR A 50 13.70 17.53 2.78
C THR A 50 12.69 16.40 2.91
N PHE A 51 12.69 15.71 4.05
CA PHE A 51 11.72 14.66 4.36
C PHE A 51 10.28 15.21 4.30
N PHE A 52 10.00 16.31 5.00
CA PHE A 52 8.68 16.94 4.95
C PHE A 52 8.35 17.52 3.57
N GLY A 53 9.34 18.06 2.86
CA GLY A 53 9.16 18.56 1.49
C GLY A 53 8.77 17.46 0.50
N ILE A 54 9.38 16.27 0.62
CA ILE A 54 9.00 15.09 -0.15
C ILE A 54 7.61 14.61 0.28
N LEU A 55 7.34 14.59 1.58
CA LEU A 55 6.05 14.16 2.12
C LEU A 55 4.88 14.98 1.57
N VAL A 56 5.04 16.30 1.48
CA VAL A 56 4.00 17.19 0.95
C VAL A 56 3.73 16.93 -0.54
N LYS A 57 4.75 16.58 -1.33
CA LYS A 57 4.61 16.41 -2.79
C LYS A 57 4.31 14.98 -3.22
N LYS A 58 4.84 13.99 -2.51
CA LYS A 58 4.83 12.57 -2.89
C LYS A 58 4.76 11.67 -1.66
N PRO A 59 3.65 11.69 -0.90
CA PRO A 59 3.48 10.86 0.29
C PRO A 59 3.64 9.35 0.01
N GLN A 60 3.29 8.91 -1.21
CA GLN A 60 3.39 7.52 -1.66
C GLN A 60 4.81 6.95 -1.79
N VAL A 61 5.84 7.81 -1.81
CA VAL A 61 7.24 7.38 -1.89
C VAL A 61 7.78 7.04 -0.50
N LEU A 62 7.23 7.68 0.52
CA LEU A 62 7.66 7.50 1.89
C LEU A 62 6.81 6.43 2.59
N TYR A 63 5.48 6.46 2.43
CA TYR A 63 4.61 5.49 3.09
C TYR A 63 4.23 4.34 2.16
N ALA A 64 4.46 3.12 2.64
CA ALA A 64 3.96 1.93 1.97
C ALA A 64 2.43 1.85 2.10
N PRO A 65 1.73 1.15 1.19
CA PRO A 65 0.27 0.97 1.28
C PRO A 65 -0.17 0.43 2.65
N SER A 66 0.67 -0.43 3.26
CA SER A 66 0.46 -1.03 4.58
C SER A 66 0.59 -0.06 5.76
N ASP A 67 1.11 1.16 5.56
CA ASP A 67 1.28 2.16 6.62
C ASP A 67 0.03 3.04 6.81
N TYR A 68 -0.96 2.94 5.91
CA TYR A 68 -2.24 3.65 6.03
C TYR A 68 -3.24 2.84 6.87
N SER A 69 -3.90 3.47 7.85
CA SER A 69 -4.89 2.82 8.72
C SER A 69 -6.15 2.32 7.99
N ASP A 70 -6.42 2.83 6.77
CA ASP A 70 -7.60 2.51 5.99
C ASP A 70 -7.33 2.64 4.47
N GLU A 71 -7.43 1.54 3.72
CA GLU A 71 -7.09 1.47 2.28
C GLU A 71 -8.00 2.32 1.36
N LYS A 72 -9.17 2.77 1.84
CA LYS A 72 -9.98 3.77 1.12
C LYS A 72 -9.22 5.09 1.00
N ASN A 73 -8.45 5.47 2.03
CA ASN A 73 -7.59 6.65 1.99
C ASN A 73 -6.36 6.43 1.12
N PHE A 74 -5.84 5.21 0.99
CA PHE A 74 -4.74 4.91 0.07
C PHE A 74 -5.17 5.01 -1.40
N ILE A 75 -6.32 4.45 -1.78
CA ILE A 75 -6.86 4.54 -3.16
C ILE A 75 -7.17 6.01 -3.54
N VAL A 76 -7.71 6.79 -2.59
CA VAL A 76 -7.98 8.23 -2.76
C VAL A 76 -6.69 9.05 -2.78
N ALA A 77 -5.70 8.75 -1.93
CA ALA A 77 -4.44 9.47 -1.84
C ALA A 77 -3.47 9.16 -3.01
N ASN A 78 -3.42 7.92 -3.48
CA ASN A 78 -2.58 7.51 -4.61
C ASN A 78 -3.24 7.69 -5.98
N GLY A 79 -4.49 8.16 -6.03
CA GLY A 79 -5.15 8.50 -7.28
C GLY A 79 -5.42 7.29 -8.19
N ILE A 80 -5.52 6.07 -7.66
CA ILE A 80 -5.98 4.91 -8.46
C ILE A 80 -7.39 5.19 -8.98
N GLU A 81 -8.23 5.86 -8.19
CA GLU A 81 -9.53 6.33 -8.66
C GLU A 81 -9.41 7.39 -9.78
N LYS A 82 -8.36 8.22 -9.78
CA LYS A 82 -8.07 9.17 -10.87
C LYS A 82 -7.57 8.49 -12.13
N VAL A 83 -6.72 7.47 -12.03
CA VAL A 83 -6.24 6.71 -13.21
C VAL A 83 -7.38 5.88 -13.79
N LEU A 84 -8.19 5.27 -12.93
CA LEU A 84 -9.38 4.52 -13.33
C LEU A 84 -10.45 5.45 -13.94
N SER A 85 -10.71 6.60 -13.33
CA SER A 85 -11.65 7.58 -13.89
C SER A 85 -11.13 8.16 -15.19
N ALA A 86 -9.82 8.45 -15.32
CA ALA A 86 -9.23 8.92 -16.57
C ALA A 86 -9.33 7.89 -17.71
N LYS A 87 -9.01 6.61 -17.45
CA LYS A 87 -9.20 5.54 -18.44
C LYS A 87 -10.68 5.29 -18.78
N THR A 88 -11.57 5.43 -17.80
CA THR A 88 -13.02 5.32 -18.03
C THR A 88 -13.53 6.49 -18.87
N GLU A 89 -13.05 7.70 -18.59
CA GLU A 89 -13.39 8.90 -19.37
C GLU A 89 -12.87 8.79 -20.80
N GLU A 90 -11.64 8.29 -21.00
CA GLU A 90 -11.04 8.07 -22.32
C GLU A 90 -11.89 7.13 -23.19
N VAL A 91 -12.39 6.03 -22.61
CA VAL A 91 -13.28 5.07 -23.30
C VAL A 91 -14.67 5.66 -23.54
N VAL A 92 -15.18 6.46 -22.61
CA VAL A 92 -16.47 7.16 -22.79
C VAL A 92 -16.37 8.23 -23.87
N GLU A 93 -15.25 8.94 -23.94
CA GLU A 93 -14.98 10.00 -24.91
C GLU A 93 -14.79 9.44 -26.32
N SER A 94 -14.10 8.30 -26.46
CA SER A 94 -14.00 7.60 -27.75
C SER A 94 -15.37 7.14 -28.26
N ILE A 95 -16.23 6.62 -27.38
CA ILE A 95 -17.61 6.22 -27.73
C ILE A 95 -18.46 7.43 -28.11
N LYS A 96 -18.33 8.56 -27.40
CA LYS A 96 -19.07 9.79 -27.71
C LYS A 96 -18.66 10.39 -29.05
N ARG A 97 -17.39 10.22 -29.44
CA ARG A 97 -16.88 10.62 -30.76
C ARG A 97 -17.42 9.74 -31.88
N ASP A 98 -17.49 8.43 -31.64
CA ASP A 98 -17.89 7.45 -32.66
C ASP A 98 -19.43 7.30 -32.76
N ALA A 99 -20.18 7.71 -31.74
CA ALA A 99 -21.65 7.69 -31.71
C ALA A 99 -22.23 8.96 -31.01
N PRO A 100 -22.28 10.11 -31.72
CA PRO A 100 -22.65 11.40 -31.13
C PRO A 100 -24.13 11.55 -30.75
N GLU A 101 -25.01 10.67 -31.22
CA GLU A 101 -26.46 10.71 -30.94
C GLU A 101 -26.85 10.02 -29.61
N LEU A 102 -25.88 9.48 -28.88
CA LEU A 102 -26.14 8.82 -27.60
C LEU A 102 -26.57 9.85 -26.53
N ASN A 103 -27.77 9.63 -25.99
CA ASN A 103 -28.32 10.27 -24.82
C ASN A 103 -27.35 10.18 -23.60
N SER A 104 -27.18 11.29 -22.88
CA SER A 104 -26.32 11.41 -21.69
C SER A 104 -26.63 10.40 -20.59
N SER A 105 -27.89 10.00 -20.41
CA SER A 105 -28.27 8.99 -19.42
C SER A 105 -27.87 7.56 -19.81
N THR A 106 -27.70 7.28 -21.10
CA THR A 106 -27.15 5.99 -21.59
C THR A 106 -25.63 5.92 -21.39
N ILE A 107 -24.93 7.04 -21.59
CA ILE A 107 -23.50 7.15 -21.30
C ILE A 107 -23.22 6.94 -19.80
N GLU A 108 -24.09 7.45 -18.94
CA GLU A 108 -23.94 7.34 -17.49
C GLU A 108 -24.21 5.91 -16.97
N SER A 109 -25.21 5.21 -17.53
CA SER A 109 -25.44 3.80 -17.21
C SER A 109 -24.32 2.89 -17.74
N LEU A 110 -23.74 3.21 -18.91
CA LEU A 110 -22.54 2.54 -19.43
C LEU A 110 -21.33 2.74 -18.50
N ARG A 111 -21.10 3.98 -18.04
CA ARG A 111 -20.02 4.28 -17.09
C ARG A 111 -20.13 3.45 -15.82
N HIS A 112 -21.34 3.31 -15.30
CA HIS A 112 -21.61 2.50 -14.11
C HIS A 112 -21.42 1.00 -14.37
N SER A 113 -21.94 0.49 -15.49
CA SER A 113 -21.76 -0.91 -15.89
C SER A 113 -20.30 -1.26 -16.15
N LEU A 114 -19.54 -0.38 -16.80
CA LEU A 114 -18.10 -0.56 -17.04
C LEU A 114 -17.32 -0.58 -15.73
N LYS A 115 -17.60 0.36 -14.81
CA LYS A 115 -16.96 0.38 -13.47
C LYS A 115 -17.24 -0.93 -12.73
N ASN A 116 -18.46 -1.45 -12.84
CA ASN A 116 -18.85 -2.72 -12.22
C ASN A 116 -18.19 -3.93 -12.89
N SER A 117 -18.20 -4.01 -14.23
CA SER A 117 -17.54 -5.10 -14.96
C SER A 117 -16.04 -5.13 -14.72
N PHE A 118 -15.37 -3.96 -14.65
CA PHE A 118 -13.94 -3.89 -14.34
C PHE A 118 -13.66 -4.33 -12.90
N LYS A 119 -14.52 -3.93 -11.96
CA LYS A 119 -14.44 -4.39 -10.57
C LYS A 119 -14.61 -5.91 -10.48
N THR A 120 -15.62 -6.47 -11.14
CA THR A 120 -15.85 -7.92 -11.18
C THR A 120 -14.70 -8.66 -11.85
N ALA A 121 -14.18 -8.18 -12.98
CA ALA A 121 -13.04 -8.80 -13.64
C ALA A 121 -11.76 -8.78 -12.79
N ALA A 122 -11.52 -7.70 -12.05
CA ALA A 122 -10.42 -7.63 -11.09
C ALA A 122 -10.62 -8.59 -9.92
N GLU A 123 -11.83 -8.65 -9.34
CA GLU A 123 -12.20 -9.57 -8.27
C GLU A 123 -12.03 -11.04 -8.69
N ASP A 124 -12.46 -11.40 -9.90
CA ASP A 124 -12.30 -12.75 -10.45
C ASP A 124 -10.81 -13.10 -10.68
N SER A 125 -10.00 -12.14 -11.13
CA SER A 125 -8.55 -12.35 -11.28
C SER A 125 -7.84 -12.56 -9.94
N PHE A 126 -8.24 -11.82 -8.90
CA PHE A 126 -7.67 -11.97 -7.56
C PHE A 126 -8.10 -13.29 -6.92
N GLU A 127 -9.34 -13.73 -7.15
CA GLU A 127 -9.84 -15.02 -6.68
C GLU A 127 -9.03 -16.19 -7.24
N GLN A 128 -8.76 -16.20 -8.55
CA GLN A 128 -7.92 -17.23 -9.17
C GLN A 128 -6.50 -17.21 -8.59
N LEU A 129 -5.89 -16.03 -8.45
CA LEU A 129 -4.54 -15.89 -7.92
C LEU A 129 -4.42 -16.40 -6.47
N ILE A 130 -5.40 -16.10 -5.62
CA ILE A 130 -5.46 -16.59 -4.23
C ILE A 130 -5.65 -18.11 -4.21
N LEU A 131 -6.56 -18.62 -5.05
CA LEU A 131 -6.87 -20.05 -5.10
C LEU A 131 -5.67 -20.87 -5.59
N ASP A 132 -5.00 -20.42 -6.64
CA ASP A 132 -3.81 -21.09 -7.20
C ASP A 132 -2.67 -21.11 -6.18
N TYR A 133 -2.41 -19.98 -5.52
CA TYR A 133 -1.40 -19.92 -4.47
C TYR A 133 -1.69 -20.89 -3.30
N LEU A 134 -2.94 -20.99 -2.86
CA LEU A 134 -3.32 -21.93 -1.81
C LEU A 134 -3.22 -23.40 -2.24
N LYS A 135 -3.48 -23.70 -3.53
CA LYS A 135 -3.30 -25.04 -4.11
C LYS A 135 -1.84 -25.44 -4.23
N GLU A 136 -0.95 -24.50 -4.55
CA GLU A 136 0.51 -24.73 -4.59
C GLU A 136 1.09 -25.01 -3.20
N HIS A 137 0.40 -24.57 -2.13
CA HIS A 137 0.82 -24.72 -0.74
C HIS A 137 -0.21 -25.43 0.15
N PRO A 138 -0.57 -26.70 -0.14
CA PRO A 138 -1.72 -27.36 0.46
C PRO A 138 -1.58 -27.65 1.96
N ASN A 139 -0.35 -27.77 2.46
CA ASN A 139 -0.05 -28.09 3.86
C ASN A 139 0.09 -26.85 4.76
N ASN A 140 -0.02 -25.64 4.19
CA ASN A 140 0.21 -24.41 4.93
C ASN A 140 -1.12 -23.72 5.22
N ALA A 141 -1.23 -23.16 6.44
CA ALA A 141 -2.34 -22.31 6.82
C ALA A 141 -1.84 -20.87 6.94
N TYR A 142 -2.57 -19.93 6.37
CA TYR A 142 -2.17 -18.52 6.30
C TYR A 142 -3.25 -17.61 6.89
N THR A 143 -2.84 -16.49 7.47
CA THR A 143 -3.80 -15.43 7.78
C THR A 143 -4.21 -14.72 6.50
N ALA A 144 -5.43 -14.15 6.46
CA ALA A 144 -5.86 -13.32 5.34
C ALA A 144 -4.90 -12.13 5.12
N THR A 145 -4.35 -11.57 6.20
CA THR A 145 -3.29 -10.54 6.14
C THR A 145 -2.01 -11.06 5.50
N GLY A 146 -1.59 -12.29 5.84
CA GLY A 146 -0.41 -12.92 5.26
C GLY A 146 -0.54 -13.14 3.76
N ILE A 147 -1.69 -13.67 3.30
CA ILE A 147 -1.98 -13.86 1.88
C ILE A 147 -1.95 -12.51 1.14
N GLY A 148 -2.55 -11.46 1.73
CA GLY A 148 -2.53 -10.11 1.16
C GLY A 148 -1.11 -9.57 0.97
N HIS A 149 -0.22 -9.77 1.94
CA HIS A 149 1.17 -9.36 1.81
C HIS A 149 1.93 -10.13 0.71
N ILE A 150 1.71 -11.45 0.61
CA ILE A 150 2.43 -12.30 -0.34
C ILE A 150 2.02 -11.98 -1.78
N LEU A 151 0.71 -11.82 -2.00
CA LEU A 151 0.15 -11.61 -3.34
C LEU A 151 0.02 -10.11 -3.71
N SER A 152 0.43 -9.21 -2.81
CA SER A 152 0.22 -7.75 -2.96
C SER A 152 -1.25 -7.38 -3.22
N ILE A 153 -2.17 -8.08 -2.55
CA ILE A 153 -3.63 -7.85 -2.61
C ILE A 153 -4.08 -7.26 -1.27
N SER A 154 -5.06 -6.35 -1.31
CA SER A 154 -5.62 -5.75 -0.10
C SER A 154 -6.27 -6.80 0.82
N PHE A 155 -6.13 -6.61 2.14
CA PHE A 155 -6.70 -7.53 3.13
C PHE A 155 -8.21 -7.70 2.95
N ARG A 156 -8.94 -6.62 2.63
CA ARG A 156 -10.39 -6.67 2.43
C ARG A 156 -10.77 -7.59 1.26
N VAL A 157 -10.12 -7.42 0.11
CA VAL A 157 -10.37 -8.28 -1.06
C VAL A 157 -10.02 -9.72 -0.72
N VAL A 158 -8.87 -9.96 -0.08
CA VAL A 158 -8.49 -11.31 0.35
C VAL A 158 -9.49 -11.90 1.34
N ALA A 159 -9.95 -11.15 2.34
CA ALA A 159 -10.92 -11.61 3.33
C ALA A 159 -12.29 -11.92 2.69
N ASP A 160 -12.79 -11.03 1.84
CA ASP A 160 -14.05 -11.22 1.12
C ASP A 160 -13.97 -12.43 0.17
N THR A 161 -12.85 -12.57 -0.56
CA THR A 161 -12.59 -13.73 -1.42
C THR A 161 -12.47 -15.02 -0.61
N LEU A 162 -11.77 -15.03 0.53
CA LEU A 162 -11.65 -16.23 1.37
C LEU A 162 -13.00 -16.65 1.98
N LEU A 163 -13.83 -15.69 2.39
CA LEU A 163 -15.21 -15.96 2.82
C LEU A 163 -16.06 -16.55 1.68
N LYS A 164 -15.90 -16.02 0.45
CA LYS A 164 -16.54 -16.58 -0.74
C LYS A 164 -16.07 -18.01 -1.03
N LEU A 165 -14.75 -18.26 -1.02
CA LEU A 165 -14.16 -19.58 -1.23
C LEU A 165 -14.58 -20.57 -0.12
N GLU A 166 -14.77 -20.11 1.13
CA GLU A 166 -15.28 -20.92 2.24
C GLU A 166 -16.71 -21.35 1.97
N SER A 167 -17.56 -20.43 1.52
CA SER A 167 -18.95 -20.72 1.16
C SER A 167 -19.06 -21.71 -0.01
N GLN A 168 -18.07 -21.72 -0.90
CA GLN A 168 -17.94 -22.69 -1.99
C GLN A 168 -17.31 -24.02 -1.56
N GLY A 169 -16.83 -24.11 -0.31
CA GLY A 169 -16.20 -25.30 0.24
C GLY A 169 -14.77 -25.56 -0.26
N LEU A 170 -14.12 -24.57 -0.86
CA LEU A 170 -12.76 -24.69 -1.41
C LEU A 170 -11.66 -24.41 -0.37
N VAL A 171 -11.96 -23.63 0.67
CA VAL A 171 -11.04 -23.34 1.78
C VAL A 171 -11.73 -23.61 3.11
N VAL A 172 -10.93 -23.83 4.15
CA VAL A 172 -11.36 -24.00 5.53
C VAL A 172 -10.72 -22.94 6.42
N ARG A 173 -11.48 -22.48 7.42
CA ARG A 173 -10.95 -21.62 8.48
C ARG A 173 -10.68 -22.44 9.75
N GLY A 174 -9.51 -22.24 10.33
CA GLY A 174 -9.12 -22.73 11.64
C GLY A 174 -8.82 -21.56 12.58
N VAL A 175 -9.12 -21.71 13.87
CA VAL A 175 -8.70 -20.74 14.89
C VAL A 175 -7.63 -21.40 15.74
N GLU A 176 -6.46 -20.76 15.80
CA GLU A 176 -5.36 -21.23 16.63
C GLU A 176 -5.66 -20.94 18.12
N LYS A 177 -5.61 -21.97 18.96
CA LYS A 177 -6.10 -21.93 20.35
C LYS A 177 -5.32 -20.97 21.26
N ASP A 178 -4.03 -20.79 21.01
CA ASP A 178 -3.15 -20.01 21.88
C ASP A 178 -3.15 -18.51 21.54
N THR A 179 -3.36 -18.19 20.27
CA THR A 179 -3.23 -16.82 19.73
C THR A 179 -4.57 -16.22 19.32
N ASN A 180 -5.63 -17.03 19.23
CA ASN A 180 -6.95 -16.67 18.72
C ASN A 180 -6.92 -16.08 17.29
N ILE A 181 -5.93 -16.49 16.50
CA ILE A 181 -5.74 -16.05 15.12
C ILE A 181 -6.53 -16.95 14.17
N THR A 182 -7.23 -16.34 13.21
CA THR A 182 -7.91 -17.07 12.13
C THR A 182 -6.92 -17.38 11.01
N LEU A 183 -6.79 -18.67 10.70
CA LEU A 183 -5.97 -19.21 9.66
C LEU A 183 -6.85 -19.85 8.57
N TRP A 184 -6.44 -19.70 7.34
CA TRP A 184 -7.11 -20.19 6.14
C TRP A 184 -6.22 -21.20 5.44
N GLN A 185 -6.81 -22.32 5.03
CA GLN A 185 -6.11 -23.40 4.32
C GLN A 185 -6.99 -23.92 3.19
N ILE A 186 -6.37 -24.41 2.12
CA ILE A 186 -7.11 -25.12 1.07
C ILE A 186 -7.77 -26.38 1.63
N LYS A 187 -9.01 -26.65 1.22
CA LYS A 187 -9.67 -27.91 1.51
C LYS A 187 -9.28 -28.92 0.42
N ILE A 188 -8.52 -29.94 0.81
CA ILE A 188 -8.13 -31.06 -0.06
C ILE A 188 -9.20 -32.15 -0.01
#